data_AF-A0A7W4HPW1-F1
#
_entry.id   AF-A0A7W4HPW1-F1
#
_cell.length_a   1.000
_cell.length_b   1.000
_cell.length_c   1.000
_cell.angle_alpha   90.00
_cell.angle_beta   90.00
_cell.angle_gamma   90.00
#
_symmetry.space_group_name_H-M   'P 1'
#
loop_
_entity.id
_entity.type
_entity.pdbx_description
1 polymer ?
#
loop_
_entity_poly.entity_id
_entity_poly.type
_entity_poly.pdbx_seq_one_letter_code
_entity_poly.pdbx_strand_id
1 'polypeptide(L)'
;MKKIIIKIPLITLLLGCNPSENYLKNHEVFPYSEEIVQEKKYRISVKQANNLYVKYLYDNKKRKDLDYDETFLSPTLIIDDHYVYSFHNLIEKKVAVFGVWINANTGEITTYDESIWLEEKDIFDKNSKSEKYSN
;
A
#
# COMPACT_ATOMS: atom_id res chain seq x y z
N MET A 1 -20.91 33.97 43.68
CA MET A 1 -20.32 34.11 42.32
C MET A 1 -20.03 32.71 41.79
N LYS A 2 -20.75 32.25 40.77
CA LYS A 2 -20.51 30.92 40.17
C LYS A 2 -19.28 31.01 39.25
N LYS A 3 -18.23 30.23 39.53
CA LYS A 3 -17.09 30.06 38.61
C LYS A 3 -17.60 29.27 37.40
N ILE A 4 -17.68 29.92 36.23
CA ILE A 4 -17.93 29.23 34.97
C ILE A 4 -16.63 28.51 34.62
N ILE A 5 -16.59 27.19 34.81
CA ILE A 5 -15.52 26.36 34.26
C ILE A 5 -15.86 26.16 32.78
N ILE A 6 -15.24 26.95 31.92
CA ILE A 6 -15.27 26.71 30.48
C ILE A 6 -14.40 25.48 30.25
N LYS A 7 -15.02 24.30 30.16
CA LYS A 7 -14.36 23.13 29.56
C LYS A 7 -14.20 23.46 28.08
N ILE A 8 -13.01 23.90 27.69
CA ILE A 8 -12.63 23.99 26.28
C ILE A 8 -12.79 22.56 25.74
N PRO A 9 -13.74 22.29 24.82
CA PRO A 9 -13.78 20.99 24.19
C PRO A 9 -12.46 20.87 23.43
N LEU A 10 -11.78 19.74 23.62
CA LEU A 10 -10.54 19.38 22.96
C LEU A 10 -10.80 19.15 21.45
N ILE A 11 -11.30 20.17 20.76
CA ILE A 11 -11.85 20.10 19.39
C ILE A 11 -11.00 20.90 18.40
N THR A 12 -9.84 21.43 18.83
CA THR A 12 -8.91 22.13 17.93
C THR A 12 -7.52 21.48 17.86
N LEU A 13 -7.46 20.15 17.84
CA LEU A 13 -6.36 19.45 17.16
C LEU A 13 -6.83 18.80 15.84
N LEU A 14 -7.87 19.37 15.23
CA LEU A 14 -8.23 19.19 13.82
C LEU A 14 -7.31 20.04 12.92
N LEU A 15 -6.00 19.98 13.14
CA LEU A 15 -5.06 20.13 12.03
C LEU A 15 -5.16 18.79 11.31
N GLY A 16 -6.12 18.71 10.38
CA GLY A 16 -6.44 17.51 9.63
C GLY A 16 -5.18 16.92 9.03
N CYS A 17 -4.66 15.87 9.66
CA CYS A 17 -3.63 15.06 9.05
C CYS A 17 -4.35 14.32 7.92
N ASN A 18 -4.12 14.75 6.68
CA ASN A 18 -4.62 14.04 5.52
C ASN A 18 -4.10 12.59 5.62
N PRO A 19 -4.97 11.57 5.74
CA PRO A 19 -4.54 10.20 5.96
C PRO A 19 -3.55 9.71 4.90
N SER A 20 -3.75 10.11 3.63
CA SER A 20 -2.83 9.74 2.54
C SER A 20 -1.46 10.41 2.69
N GLU A 21 -1.42 11.70 3.03
CA GLU A 21 -0.18 12.44 3.24
C GLU A 21 0.59 11.89 4.46
N ASN A 22 -0.11 11.61 5.55
CA ASN A 22 0.51 11.02 6.74
C ASN A 22 1.03 9.62 6.44
N TYR A 23 0.29 8.81 5.67
CA TYR A 23 0.74 7.50 5.24
C TYR A 23 2.02 7.60 4.42
N LEU A 24 2.03 8.47 3.41
CA LEU A 24 3.22 8.73 2.59
C LEU A 24 4.40 9.32 3.37
N LYS A 25 4.19 9.92 4.55
CA LYS A 25 5.31 10.36 5.41
C LYS A 25 5.94 9.20 6.19
N ASN A 26 5.14 8.20 6.56
CA ASN A 26 5.55 7.14 7.48
C ASN A 26 5.91 5.83 6.78
N HIS A 27 5.52 5.65 5.51
CA HIS A 27 5.75 4.44 4.73
C HIS A 27 6.55 4.71 3.47
N GLU A 28 7.44 3.82 3.11
CA GLU A 28 8.07 3.81 1.79
C GLU A 28 7.09 3.21 0.78
N VAL A 29 6.71 3.97 -0.25
CA VAL A 29 5.65 3.58 -1.18
C VAL A 29 6.10 3.83 -2.61
N PHE A 30 6.06 2.79 -3.43
CA PHE A 30 6.33 2.88 -4.86
C PHE A 30 5.23 2.23 -5.68
N PRO A 31 4.96 2.73 -6.89
CA PRO A 31 4.33 1.91 -7.92
C PRO A 31 5.22 0.68 -8.15
N TYR A 32 4.60 -0.48 -8.35
CA TYR A 32 5.38 -1.67 -8.70
C TYR A 32 6.17 -1.43 -10.00
N SER A 33 7.47 -1.74 -9.97
CA SER A 33 8.33 -1.83 -11.16
C SER A 33 9.43 -2.87 -10.95
N GLU A 34 9.88 -3.51 -12.02
CA GLU A 34 11.01 -4.46 -11.94
C GLU A 34 12.31 -3.78 -11.50
N GLU A 35 12.50 -2.51 -11.85
CA GLU A 35 13.66 -1.71 -11.47
C GLU A 35 13.78 -1.58 -9.95
N ILE A 36 12.68 -1.22 -9.27
CA ILE A 36 12.66 -1.10 -7.80
C ILE A 36 12.95 -2.46 -7.16
N VAL A 37 12.40 -3.55 -7.71
CA VAL A 37 12.66 -4.90 -7.18
C VAL A 37 14.14 -5.27 -7.28
N GLN A 38 14.78 -4.92 -8.40
CA GLN A 38 16.22 -5.16 -8.60
C GLN A 38 17.07 -4.31 -7.66
N GLU A 39 16.74 -3.03 -7.50
CA GLU A 39 17.44 -2.11 -6.60
C GLU A 39 17.38 -2.58 -5.14
N LYS A 40 16.19 -2.98 -4.70
CA LYS A 40 15.92 -3.43 -3.32
C LYS A 40 16.48 -4.82 -3.01
N LYS A 41 16.84 -5.61 -4.03
CA LYS A 41 17.41 -6.97 -3.88
C LYS A 41 16.52 -7.90 -3.04
N TYR A 42 15.21 -7.83 -3.27
CA TYR A 42 14.24 -8.67 -2.56
C TYR A 42 14.53 -10.17 -2.75
N ARG A 43 14.31 -10.95 -1.69
CA ARG A 43 14.63 -12.39 -1.69
C ARG A 43 13.63 -13.23 -2.47
N ILE A 44 12.35 -12.84 -2.46
CA ILE A 44 11.35 -13.53 -3.26
C ILE A 44 11.10 -12.75 -4.56
N SER A 45 11.10 -13.47 -5.66
CA SER A 45 10.71 -12.92 -6.96
C SER A 45 9.22 -12.58 -6.99
N VAL A 46 8.85 -11.66 -7.87
CA VAL A 46 7.45 -11.31 -8.14
C VAL A 46 6.65 -12.54 -8.56
N LYS A 47 7.25 -13.45 -9.34
CA LYS A 47 6.62 -14.73 -9.71
C LYS A 47 6.28 -15.58 -8.48
N GLN A 48 7.18 -15.66 -7.50
CA GLN A 48 6.91 -16.38 -6.25
C GLN A 48 5.81 -15.69 -5.44
N ALA A 49 5.82 -14.36 -5.37
CA ALA A 49 4.75 -13.59 -4.72
C ALA A 49 3.39 -13.82 -5.40
N ASN A 50 3.33 -13.84 -6.74
CA ASN A 50 2.11 -14.13 -7.49
C ASN A 50 1.56 -15.52 -7.16
N ASN A 51 2.43 -16.53 -7.10
CA ASN A 51 2.03 -17.88 -6.72
C ASN A 51 1.46 -17.94 -5.29
N LEU A 52 2.08 -17.20 -4.35
CA LEU A 52 1.58 -17.08 -2.98
C LEU A 52 0.22 -16.37 -2.92
N TYR A 53 0.04 -15.30 -3.70
CA TYR A 53 -1.22 -14.58 -3.81
C TYR A 53 -2.34 -15.47 -4.37
N VAL A 54 -2.09 -16.17 -5.48
CA VAL A 54 -3.03 -17.11 -6.09
C VAL A 54 -3.40 -18.21 -5.10
N LYS A 55 -2.41 -18.80 -4.43
CA LYS A 55 -2.64 -19.80 -3.38
C LYS A 55 -3.52 -19.25 -2.26
N TYR A 56 -3.21 -18.06 -1.75
CA TYR A 56 -4.02 -17.38 -0.74
C TYR A 56 -5.47 -17.20 -1.20
N LEU A 57 -5.69 -16.78 -2.45
CA LEU A 57 -7.04 -16.63 -2.99
C LEU A 57 -7.78 -17.97 -3.08
N TYR A 58 -7.11 -19.06 -3.46
CA TYR A 58 -7.73 -20.40 -3.49
C TYR A 58 -8.02 -20.95 -2.10
N ASP A 59 -7.09 -20.80 -1.15
CA ASP A 59 -7.23 -21.29 0.22
C ASP A 59 -8.36 -20.56 0.96
N ASN A 60 -8.57 -19.27 0.66
CA ASN A 60 -9.63 -18.45 1.25
C ASN A 60 -10.93 -18.41 0.43
N LYS A 61 -11.00 -19.11 -0.71
CA LYS A 61 -12.20 -19.17 -1.55
C LYS A 61 -13.26 -20.11 -0.94
N LYS A 62 -14.52 -19.65 -0.93
CA LYS A 62 -15.70 -20.50 -0.76
C LYS A 62 -16.18 -21.19 -2.05
N ARG A 63 -15.68 -20.82 -3.23
CA ARG A 63 -16.01 -21.48 -4.52
C ARG A 63 -14.77 -21.78 -5.35
N LYS A 64 -14.73 -22.97 -5.96
CA LYS A 64 -13.59 -23.56 -6.69
C LYS A 64 -13.57 -23.23 -8.20
N ASP A 65 -14.42 -22.32 -8.66
CA ASP A 65 -14.71 -22.07 -10.08
C ASP A 65 -14.01 -20.84 -10.69
N LEU A 66 -13.27 -20.07 -9.88
CA LEU A 66 -12.48 -18.93 -10.34
C LEU A 66 -11.15 -19.41 -10.93
N ASP A 67 -11.10 -19.52 -12.26
CA ASP A 67 -9.89 -19.66 -13.08
C ASP A 67 -9.19 -18.30 -13.15
N TYR A 68 -8.17 -18.09 -12.32
CA TYR A 68 -7.38 -16.85 -12.37
C TYR A 68 -6.37 -16.97 -13.51
N ASP A 69 -6.50 -16.11 -14.51
CA ASP A 69 -5.46 -15.94 -15.52
C ASP A 69 -4.20 -15.37 -14.85
N GLU A 70 -3.21 -16.24 -14.63
CA GLU A 70 -1.93 -15.90 -14.00
C GLU A 70 -1.15 -14.84 -14.80
N THR A 71 -1.49 -14.60 -16.08
CA THR A 71 -0.75 -13.67 -16.96
C THR A 71 -0.94 -12.19 -16.62
N PHE A 72 -1.94 -11.84 -15.80
CA PHE A 72 -2.23 -10.44 -15.43
C PHE A 72 -2.07 -10.14 -13.94
N LEU A 73 -1.56 -11.08 -13.14
CA LEU A 73 -1.38 -10.86 -11.72
C LEU A 73 0.00 -10.26 -11.46
N SER A 74 0.03 -8.97 -11.12
CA SER A 74 1.22 -8.31 -10.60
C SER A 74 0.86 -7.52 -9.35
N PRO A 75 1.83 -7.27 -8.45
CA PRO A 75 1.65 -6.28 -7.41
C PRO A 75 1.30 -4.92 -8.02
N THR A 76 0.51 -4.14 -7.31
CA THR A 76 0.18 -2.77 -7.71
C THR A 76 1.17 -1.78 -7.09
N LEU A 77 1.53 -2.01 -5.83
CA LEU A 77 2.48 -1.21 -5.08
C LEU A 77 3.58 -2.08 -4.47
N ILE A 78 4.68 -1.42 -4.12
CA ILE A 78 5.67 -1.89 -3.17
C ILE A 78 5.60 -0.98 -1.95
N ILE A 79 5.28 -1.54 -0.77
CA ILE A 79 5.18 -0.77 0.48
C ILE A 79 5.99 -1.44 1.59
N ASP A 80 6.96 -0.73 2.16
CA ASP A 80 7.84 -1.22 3.23
C ASP A 80 8.32 -2.67 3.01
N ASP A 81 8.93 -2.93 1.86
CA ASP A 81 9.37 -4.27 1.43
C ASP A 81 8.25 -5.32 1.25
N HIS A 82 7.00 -4.90 1.00
CA HIS A 82 5.90 -5.80 0.66
C HIS A 82 5.45 -5.58 -0.77
N TYR A 83 5.21 -6.68 -1.48
CA TYR A 83 4.40 -6.68 -2.69
C TYR A 83 2.93 -6.56 -2.31
N VAL A 84 2.27 -5.49 -2.74
CA VAL A 84 0.89 -5.20 -2.38
C VAL A 84 -0.02 -5.44 -3.58
N TYR A 85 -0.89 -6.43 -3.45
CA TYR A 85 -1.94 -6.77 -4.41
C TYR A 85 -3.22 -6.05 -3.98
N SER A 86 -3.46 -4.90 -4.59
CA SER A 86 -4.55 -3.99 -4.24
C SER A 86 -5.31 -3.49 -5.47
N PHE A 87 -6.32 -2.67 -5.23
CA PHE A 87 -7.12 -2.09 -6.30
C PHE A 87 -6.50 -0.81 -6.84
N HIS A 88 -6.42 -0.72 -8.17
CA HIS A 88 -6.01 0.47 -8.89
C HIS A 88 -7.22 1.12 -9.58
N ASN A 89 -7.63 2.30 -9.11
CA ASN A 89 -8.65 3.09 -9.77
C ASN A 89 -8.02 3.96 -10.87
N LEU A 90 -8.05 3.47 -12.11
CA LEU A 90 -7.49 4.19 -13.27
C LEU A 90 -8.25 5.48 -13.63
N ILE A 91 -9.54 5.59 -13.25
CA ILE A 91 -10.36 6.76 -13.56
C ILE A 91 -10.03 7.90 -12.60
N GLU A 92 -9.97 7.59 -11.30
CA GLU A 92 -9.61 8.58 -10.26
C GLU A 92 -8.10 8.76 -10.08
N LYS A 93 -7.28 7.91 -10.72
CA LYS A 93 -5.82 7.86 -10.58
C LYS A 93 -5.36 7.66 -9.14
N LYS A 94 -6.03 6.72 -8.46
CA LYS A 94 -5.76 6.37 -7.06
C LYS A 94 -5.46 4.90 -6.91
N VAL A 95 -4.60 4.58 -5.96
CA VAL A 95 -4.27 3.21 -5.60
C VAL A 95 -4.63 2.95 -4.14
N ALA A 96 -5.30 1.84 -3.89
CA ALA A 96 -5.62 1.38 -2.55
C ALA A 96 -4.37 0.81 -1.87
N VAL A 97 -4.20 1.07 -0.58
CA VAL A 97 -3.16 0.39 0.22
C VAL A 97 -3.65 -0.92 0.85
N PHE A 98 -4.97 -1.11 0.93
CA PHE A 98 -5.58 -2.33 1.44
C PHE A 98 -5.58 -3.44 0.38
N GLY A 99 -5.58 -4.69 0.86
CA GLY A 99 -5.49 -5.87 0.01
C GLY A 99 -4.60 -6.93 0.62
N VAL A 100 -3.98 -7.75 -0.23
CA VAL A 100 -3.05 -8.80 0.19
C VAL A 100 -1.63 -8.30 0.07
N TRP A 101 -0.90 -8.41 1.16
CA TRP A 101 0.48 -7.97 1.28
C TRP A 101 1.38 -9.18 1.43
N ILE A 102 2.40 -9.26 0.59
CA ILE A 102 3.35 -10.37 0.62
C ILE A 102 4.73 -9.79 0.88
N ASN A 103 5.32 -10.12 2.03
CA ASN A 103 6.64 -9.65 2.39
C ASN A 103 7.67 -10.13 1.38
N ALA A 104 8.37 -9.21 0.72
CA ALA A 104 9.28 -9.51 -0.38
C ALA A 104 10.57 -10.22 0.07
N ASN A 105 10.81 -10.34 1.38
CA ASN A 105 11.97 -11.00 1.95
C ASN A 105 11.65 -12.36 2.59
N THR A 106 10.42 -12.57 3.08
CA THR A 106 10.02 -13.79 3.80
C THR A 106 8.92 -14.58 3.10
N GLY A 107 8.13 -13.95 2.23
CA GLY A 107 6.93 -14.55 1.65
C GLY A 107 5.74 -14.64 2.62
N GLU A 108 5.84 -14.01 3.79
CA GLU A 108 4.73 -13.90 4.74
C GLU A 108 3.58 -13.13 4.11
N ILE A 109 2.37 -13.69 4.24
CA ILE A 109 1.14 -13.11 3.70
C ILE A 109 0.38 -12.44 4.83
N THR A 110 0.08 -11.16 4.67
CA THR A 110 -0.78 -10.38 5.56
C THR A 110 -1.91 -9.74 4.76
N THR A 111 -3.00 -9.39 5.44
CA THR A 111 -4.13 -8.68 4.84
C THR A 111 -4.33 -7.38 5.57
N TYR A 112 -4.42 -6.29 4.83
CA TYR A 112 -4.72 -4.97 5.37
C TYR A 112 -6.10 -4.53 4.87
N ASP A 113 -6.95 -4.04 5.75
CA ASP A 113 -8.31 -3.58 5.49
C ASP A 113 -8.50 -2.06 5.69
N GLU A 114 -7.45 -1.36 6.12
CA GLU A 114 -7.46 0.09 6.26
C GLU A 114 -7.72 0.77 4.91
N SER A 115 -8.85 1.47 4.81
CA SER A 115 -9.35 2.08 3.57
C SER A 115 -8.63 3.39 3.22
N ILE A 116 -7.30 3.34 3.10
CA ILE A 116 -6.47 4.46 2.63
C ILE A 116 -6.29 4.34 1.12
N TRP A 117 -6.50 5.47 0.44
CA TRP A 117 -6.27 5.64 -0.99
C TRP A 117 -5.20 6.70 -1.19
N LEU A 118 -4.26 6.41 -2.08
CA LEU A 118 -3.17 7.30 -2.44
C LEU A 118 -3.38 7.81 -3.86
N GLU A 119 -3.25 9.12 -4.07
CA GLU A 119 -3.18 9.70 -5.41
C GLU A 119 -1.87 9.26 -6.06
N GLU A 120 -1.91 8.76 -7.29
CA GLU A 120 -0.71 8.34 -8.03
C GLU A 120 0.33 9.45 -8.08
N LYS A 121 -0.13 10.68 -8.34
CA LYS A 121 0.73 11.86 -8.40
C LYS A 121 1.53 12.06 -7.12
N ASP A 122 0.91 11.86 -5.95
CA ASP A 122 1.58 12.09 -4.67
C ASP A 122 2.67 11.04 -4.42
N ILE A 123 2.46 9.80 -4.89
CA ILE A 123 3.47 8.74 -4.87
C ILE A 123 4.66 9.15 -5.76
N PHE A 124 4.41 9.59 -7.00
CA PHE A 124 5.46 10.03 -7.93
C PHE A 124 6.22 11.27 -7.42
N ASP A 125 5.50 12.26 -6.90
CA ASP A 125 6.08 13.49 -6.37
C ASP A 125 6.96 13.22 -5.15
N LYS A 126 6.61 12.23 -4.33
CA LYS A 126 7.46 11.78 -3.20
C LYS A 126 8.76 11.16 -3.71
N ASN A 127 8.68 10.21 -4.63
CA ASN A 127 9.83 9.42 -5.08
C ASN A 127 10.80 10.25 -5.95
N SER A 128 10.30 11.19 -6.75
CA SER A 128 11.15 12.13 -7.50
C SER A 128 11.89 13.14 -6.60
N LYS A 129 11.34 13.47 -5.42
CA LYS A 129 12.04 14.32 -4.44
C LYS A 129 13.15 13.55 -3.73
N SER A 130 12.97 12.28 -3.38
CA SER A 130 14.02 11.49 -2.71
C SER A 130 15.27 11.32 -3.59
N GLU A 131 15.11 11.17 -4.90
CA GLU A 131 16.25 11.07 -5.85
C GLU A 131 17.10 12.35 -5.89
N LYS A 132 16.48 13.53 -5.75
CA LYS A 132 17.20 14.82 -5.83
C LYS A 132 18.09 15.12 -4.62
N TYR A 133 17.87 14.48 -3.48
CA TYR A 133 18.60 14.74 -2.23
C TYR A 133 19.54 13.60 -1.82
N SER A 134 19.71 12.58 -2.66
CA SER A 134 20.55 11.40 -2.38
C SER A 134 21.93 11.42 -3.08
N ASN A 135 22.37 12.59 -3.57
CA ASN A 135 23.69 12.81 -4.19
C ASN A 135 24.67 13.49 -3.24
#